data_AF-A0A950X827-F1
#
_entry.id   AF-A0A950X827-F1
#
_cell.length_a   1.000
_cell.length_b   1.000
_cell.length_c   1.000
_cell.angle_alpha   90.00
_cell.angle_beta   90.00
_cell.angle_gamma   90.00
#
_symmetry.space_group_name_H-M   'P 1'
#
loop_
_entity.id
_entity.type
_entity.pdbx_description
1 polymer ?
#
loop_
_entity_poly.entity_id
_entity_poly.type
_entity_poly.pdbx_seq_one_letter_code
_entity_poly.pdbx_strand_id
1 'polypeptide(L)'
;MWAPQLALAQNPPTSGSGLPNPVVMVIILGGLALAPFVLIMLTSFVKISVVLSILRNALGTQAVPPNQVITGLAFILSLFIMTPVARNMYQEAGAIGNTRDIFSEASVKNIFEALDRGKEPLRRFLAKHAHPQDRVLFMNLGARLEQGNKSSTSPPANVPGPGKDYFQVLIPAFVTSQLKEAFEAGFLIFLPFIVIDMVVANVLLAMGMNMLSPSVISLPFKILLFVLVDGWFLVVRGLVLSYA
;
A
#
# COMPACT_ATOMS: atom_id res chain seq x y z
N MET A 1 36.89 -67.35 28.05
CA MET A 1 36.60 -67.63 26.62
C MET A 1 35.10 -67.90 26.54
N TRP A 2 34.20 -67.08 26.01
CA TRP A 2 34.28 -65.98 25.04
C TRP A 2 33.07 -65.03 25.27
N ALA A 3 33.24 -63.74 24.96
CA ALA A 3 32.29 -62.66 25.21
C ALA A 3 30.93 -62.81 24.48
N PRO A 4 29.82 -62.31 25.05
CA PRO A 4 28.58 -62.14 24.31
C PRO A 4 28.78 -61.02 23.28
N GLN A 5 28.25 -61.24 22.09
CA GLN A 5 28.31 -60.35 20.95
C GLN A 5 27.81 -58.94 21.33
N LEU A 6 28.72 -57.97 21.37
CA LEU A 6 28.37 -56.57 21.14
C LEU A 6 27.82 -56.48 19.72
N ALA A 7 26.51 -56.65 19.60
CA ALA A 7 25.76 -56.13 18.49
C ALA A 7 26.00 -54.61 18.51
N LEU A 8 26.97 -54.17 17.71
CA LEU A 8 27.07 -52.80 17.24
C LEU A 8 25.76 -52.54 16.50
N ALA A 9 24.75 -52.08 17.24
CA ALA A 9 23.67 -51.30 16.68
C ALA A 9 24.32 -50.00 16.16
N GLN A 10 24.96 -50.09 15.00
CA GLN A 10 25.06 -48.98 14.08
C GLN A 10 23.63 -48.70 13.62
N ASN A 11 22.84 -48.09 14.49
CA ASN A 11 21.84 -47.17 13.97
C ASN A 11 22.66 -46.05 13.35
N PRO A 12 22.68 -45.90 12.00
CA PRO A 12 23.16 -44.64 11.46
C PRO A 12 22.36 -43.55 12.17
N PRO A 13 22.97 -42.42 12.58
CA PRO A 13 22.17 -41.27 12.96
C PRO A 13 21.22 -41.05 11.79
N THR A 14 19.92 -41.17 12.05
CA THR A 14 18.88 -40.85 11.09
C THR A 14 19.12 -39.41 10.68
N SER A 15 19.82 -39.23 9.57
CA SER A 15 19.96 -37.98 8.86
C SER A 15 18.56 -37.54 8.45
N GLY A 16 17.94 -36.75 9.31
CA GLY A 16 16.59 -36.21 9.12
C GLY A 16 16.23 -35.18 10.19
N SER A 17 17.20 -34.70 10.96
CA SER A 17 17.01 -33.61 11.91
C SER A 17 16.78 -32.31 11.13
N GLY A 18 15.52 -31.97 10.91
CA GLY A 18 14.95 -30.64 11.11
C GLY A 18 15.69 -29.42 10.55
N LEU A 19 16.44 -29.55 9.46
CA LEU A 19 16.95 -28.40 8.74
C LEU A 19 15.87 -27.96 7.74
N PRO A 20 15.32 -26.74 7.86
CA PRO A 20 14.45 -26.16 6.86
C PRO A 20 15.07 -26.29 5.48
N ASN A 21 14.28 -26.73 4.50
CA ASN A 21 14.71 -26.83 3.11
C ASN A 21 15.31 -25.46 2.68
N PRO A 22 16.59 -25.38 2.26
CA PRO A 22 17.23 -24.10 1.92
C PRO A 22 16.44 -23.28 0.89
N VAL A 23 15.73 -23.95 -0.01
CA VAL A 23 14.84 -23.32 -1.00
C VAL A 23 13.65 -22.65 -0.32
N VAL A 24 13.04 -23.31 0.66
CA VAL A 24 11.93 -22.76 1.45
C VAL A 24 12.37 -21.53 2.25
N MET A 25 13.57 -21.59 2.84
CA MET A 25 14.16 -20.46 3.57
C MET A 25 14.32 -19.22 2.66
N VAL A 26 14.85 -19.42 1.44
CA VAL A 26 15.01 -18.34 0.45
C VAL A 26 13.66 -17.75 0.04
N ILE A 27 12.64 -18.57 -0.19
CA ILE A 27 11.30 -18.11 -0.57
C ILE A 27 10.66 -17.29 0.57
N ILE A 28 10.74 -17.76 1.81
CA ILE A 28 10.17 -17.06 2.98
C ILE A 28 10.88 -15.72 3.18
N LEU A 29 12.21 -15.70 3.20
CA LEU A 29 12.99 -14.47 3.40
C LEU A 29 12.80 -13.49 2.24
N GLY A 30 12.76 -13.98 1.01
CA GLY A 30 12.46 -13.16 -0.17
C GLY A 30 11.06 -12.54 -0.11
N GLY A 31 10.05 -13.33 0.28
CA GLY A 31 8.69 -12.84 0.47
C GLY A 31 8.58 -11.81 1.60
N LEU A 32 9.26 -12.05 2.73
CA LEU A 32 9.28 -11.15 3.88
C LEU A 32 9.95 -9.81 3.55
N ALA A 33 11.00 -9.82 2.71
CA ALA A 33 11.64 -8.60 2.24
C ALA A 33 10.73 -7.73 1.36
N LEU A 34 9.83 -8.34 0.57
CA LEU A 34 8.86 -7.63 -0.27
C LEU A 34 7.56 -7.25 0.45
N ALA A 35 7.22 -7.94 1.53
CA ALA A 35 6.02 -7.71 2.33
C ALA A 35 5.78 -6.23 2.71
N PRO A 36 6.74 -5.46 3.24
CA PRO A 36 6.49 -4.06 3.61
C PRO A 36 6.12 -3.18 2.41
N PHE A 37 6.71 -3.42 1.24
CA PHE A 37 6.39 -2.68 0.03
C PHE A 37 4.96 -2.97 -0.43
N VAL A 38 4.58 -4.25 -0.46
CA VAL A 38 3.21 -4.67 -0.83
C VAL A 38 2.19 -4.13 0.15
N LEU A 39 2.46 -4.18 1.46
CA LEU A 39 1.58 -3.61 2.48
C LEU A 39 1.34 -2.11 2.27
N ILE A 40 2.40 -1.36 1.98
CA ILE A 40 2.29 0.08 1.72
C ILE A 40 1.44 0.34 0.46
N MET A 41 1.62 -0.44 -0.60
CA MET A 41 0.90 -0.26 -1.86
C MET A 41 -0.58 -0.66 -1.78
N LEU A 42 -0.90 -1.70 -1.03
CA LEU A 42 -2.27 -2.24 -0.90
C LEU A 42 -3.09 -1.57 0.22
N THR A 43 -2.59 -0.49 0.80
CA THR A 43 -3.25 0.24 1.88
C THR A 43 -3.56 1.69 1.51
N SER A 44 -4.12 2.45 2.44
CA SER A 44 -4.42 3.87 2.30
C SER A 44 -3.18 4.76 2.21
N PHE A 45 -1.99 4.19 2.42
CA PHE A 45 -0.74 4.95 2.49
C PHE A 45 -0.48 5.75 1.22
N VAL A 46 -0.72 5.16 0.05
CA VAL A 46 -0.47 5.82 -1.24
C VAL A 46 -1.23 7.14 -1.33
N LYS A 47 -2.55 7.16 -1.08
CA LYS A 47 -3.35 8.39 -1.14
C LYS A 47 -2.87 9.42 -0.12
N ILE A 48 -2.68 8.98 1.13
CA ILE A 48 -2.31 9.87 2.23
C ILE A 48 -0.93 10.50 2.01
N SER A 49 0.07 9.70 1.64
CA SER A 49 1.43 10.19 1.38
C SER A 49 1.48 11.20 0.25
N VAL A 50 0.73 10.98 -0.84
CA VAL A 50 0.65 11.89 -1.97
C VAL A 50 -0.06 13.19 -1.60
N VAL A 51 -1.22 13.13 -0.94
CA VAL A 51 -1.95 14.34 -0.50
C VAL A 51 -1.09 15.20 0.44
N LEU A 52 -0.45 14.59 1.43
CA LEU A 52 0.41 15.32 2.37
C LEU A 52 1.65 15.91 1.68
N SER A 53 2.20 15.21 0.67
CA SER A 53 3.32 15.73 -0.13
C SER A 53 2.90 16.92 -1.00
N ILE A 54 1.71 16.87 -1.61
CA ILE A 54 1.14 17.99 -2.37
C ILE A 54 0.89 19.17 -1.44
N LEU A 55 0.30 18.95 -0.26
CA LEU A 55 0.08 20.00 0.74
C LEU A 55 1.39 20.72 1.09
N ARG A 56 2.47 19.97 1.37
CA ARG A 56 3.78 20.59 1.66
C ARG A 56 4.25 21.47 0.50
N ASN A 57 4.15 20.96 -0.73
CA ASN A 57 4.55 21.73 -1.91
C ASN A 57 3.67 23.00 -2.07
N ALA A 58 2.38 22.91 -1.75
CA ALA A 58 1.44 24.04 -1.83
C ALA A 58 1.79 25.17 -0.86
N LEU A 59 2.24 24.81 0.35
CA LEU A 59 2.73 25.77 1.36
C LEU A 59 4.00 26.50 0.91
N GLY A 60 4.72 25.98 -0.10
CA GLY A 60 5.95 26.59 -0.63
C GLY A 60 7.18 26.36 0.25
N THR A 61 7.08 25.50 1.26
CA THR A 61 8.17 25.19 2.19
C THR A 61 8.98 23.99 1.70
N GLN A 62 10.22 24.23 1.26
CA GLN A 62 11.07 23.15 0.71
C GLN A 62 11.63 22.19 1.79
N ALA A 63 11.71 22.64 3.06
CA ALA A 63 12.34 21.86 4.13
C ALA A 63 11.37 21.43 5.25
N VAL A 64 10.24 22.10 5.43
CA VAL A 64 9.35 21.92 6.59
C VAL A 64 7.92 21.62 6.13
N PRO A 65 7.28 20.51 6.54
CA PRO A 65 7.84 19.41 7.33
C PRO A 65 8.80 18.52 6.51
N PRO A 66 9.80 17.88 7.16
CA PRO A 66 10.69 16.92 6.50
C PRO A 66 9.92 15.75 5.86
N ASN A 67 10.45 15.17 4.77
CA ASN A 67 9.88 13.98 4.12
C ASN A 67 9.61 12.85 5.13
N GLN A 68 10.52 12.65 6.09
CA GLN A 68 10.40 11.61 7.12
C GLN A 68 9.16 11.81 7.99
N VAL A 69 8.82 13.06 8.33
CA VAL A 69 7.63 13.38 9.13
C VAL A 69 6.35 13.13 8.32
N ILE A 70 6.33 13.54 7.05
CA ILE A 70 5.19 13.29 6.14
C ILE A 70 4.96 11.79 5.96
N THR A 71 6.02 11.03 5.69
CA THR A 71 5.97 9.57 5.55
C THR A 71 5.53 8.90 6.86
N GLY A 72 6.05 9.33 8.00
CA GLY A 72 5.66 8.81 9.31
C GLY A 72 4.19 9.06 9.63
N LEU A 73 3.68 10.27 9.35
CA LEU A 73 2.27 10.61 9.51
C LEU A 73 1.39 9.75 8.58
N ALA A 74 1.78 9.58 7.32
CA ALA A 74 1.06 8.74 6.37
C ALA A 74 0.97 7.28 6.81
N PHE A 75 2.05 6.77 7.40
CA PHE A 75 2.10 5.42 7.94
C PHE A 75 1.17 5.25 9.14
N ILE A 76 1.25 6.14 10.13
CA ILE A 76 0.41 6.09 11.34
C ILE A 76 -1.07 6.20 10.99
N LEU A 77 -1.44 7.15 10.10
CA LEU A 77 -2.82 7.30 9.65
C LEU A 77 -3.30 6.06 8.88
N SER A 78 -2.43 5.44 8.09
CA SER A 78 -2.79 4.21 7.40
C SER A 78 -3.05 3.05 8.34
N LEU A 79 -2.22 2.88 9.37
CA LEU A 79 -2.47 1.87 10.40
C LEU A 79 -3.79 2.12 11.12
N PHE A 80 -4.11 3.38 11.42
CA PHE A 80 -5.38 3.77 12.04
C PHE A 80 -6.57 3.40 11.14
N ILE A 81 -6.54 3.79 9.86
CA ILE A 81 -7.61 3.49 8.89
C ILE A 81 -7.73 1.98 8.61
N MET A 82 -6.61 1.25 8.60
CA MET A 82 -6.56 -0.18 8.30
C MET A 82 -6.87 -1.08 9.49
N THR A 83 -6.97 -0.55 10.70
CA THR A 83 -7.28 -1.32 11.92
C THR A 83 -8.46 -2.30 11.75
N PRO A 84 -9.64 -1.91 11.22
CA PRO A 84 -10.76 -2.86 11.03
C PRO A 84 -10.44 -3.95 9.99
N VAL A 85 -9.72 -3.61 8.92
CA VAL A 85 -9.32 -4.58 7.88
C VAL A 85 -8.36 -5.60 8.49
N ALA A 86 -7.31 -5.14 9.18
CA ALA A 86 -6.33 -5.98 9.84
C ALA A 86 -6.99 -6.91 10.88
N ARG A 87 -7.96 -6.40 11.65
CA ARG A 87 -8.71 -7.21 12.62
C ARG A 87 -9.50 -8.32 11.94
N ASN A 88 -10.20 -8.02 10.84
CA ASN A 88 -10.96 -9.01 10.08
C ASN A 88 -10.04 -10.03 9.41
N MET A 89 -8.89 -9.59 8.87
CA MET A 89 -7.89 -10.50 8.29
C MET A 89 -7.36 -11.48 9.34
N TYR A 90 -7.06 -11.00 10.55
CA TYR A 90 -6.62 -11.85 11.66
C TYR A 90 -7.69 -12.88 12.09
N GLN A 91 -8.96 -12.47 12.11
CA GLN A 91 -10.08 -13.36 12.44
C GLN A 91 -10.31 -14.43 11.36
N GLU A 92 -10.28 -14.06 10.08
CA GLU A 92 -10.54 -14.97 8.96
C GLU A 92 -9.35 -15.88 8.62
N ALA A 93 -8.11 -15.41 8.80
CA ALA A 93 -6.92 -16.25 8.67
C ALA A 93 -6.89 -17.38 9.71
N GLY A 94 -7.61 -17.22 10.82
CA GLY A 94 -7.51 -18.06 12.01
C GLY A 94 -6.20 -17.81 12.74
N ALA A 95 -6.14 -18.15 14.04
CA ALA A 95 -4.87 -18.12 14.75
C ALA A 95 -3.90 -19.06 14.01
N ILE A 96 -2.87 -18.51 13.36
CA ILE A 96 -1.70 -19.26 12.89
C ILE A 96 -1.03 -19.76 14.17
N GLY A 97 -1.57 -20.85 14.71
CA GLY A 97 -1.30 -21.31 16.06
C GLY A 97 0.12 -21.83 16.14
N ASN A 98 0.98 -21.12 16.87
CA ASN A 98 2.19 -21.65 17.52
C ASN A 98 3.00 -22.69 16.72
N THR A 99 3.16 -22.49 15.40
CA THR A 99 4.05 -23.36 14.64
C THR A 99 5.47 -22.96 15.00
N ARG A 100 6.05 -23.70 15.96
CA ARG A 100 7.42 -23.50 16.48
C ARG A 100 8.50 -23.53 15.39
N ASP A 101 8.16 -23.94 14.18
CA ASP A 101 9.06 -24.04 13.05
C ASP A 101 8.44 -23.41 11.79
N ILE A 102 8.49 -22.08 11.68
CA ILE A 102 7.95 -21.28 10.57
C ILE A 102 8.59 -21.67 9.21
N PHE A 103 9.76 -22.32 9.25
CA PHE A 103 10.55 -22.63 8.06
C PHE A 103 10.37 -24.07 7.54
N SER A 104 9.51 -24.88 8.18
CA SER A 104 9.17 -26.21 7.66
C SER A 104 8.20 -26.14 6.46
N GLU A 105 8.25 -27.13 5.56
CA GLU A 105 7.32 -27.22 4.41
C GLU A 105 5.84 -27.27 4.84
N ALA A 106 5.55 -27.89 5.98
CA ALA A 106 4.21 -27.93 6.56
C ALA A 106 3.73 -26.53 7.02
N SER A 107 4.63 -25.74 7.61
CA SER A 107 4.34 -24.35 8.00
C SER A 107 4.08 -23.45 6.81
N VAL A 108 4.82 -23.64 5.71
CA VAL A 108 4.60 -22.88 4.47
C VAL A 108 3.20 -23.12 3.93
N LYS A 109 2.76 -24.39 3.86
CA LYS A 109 1.40 -24.73 3.41
C LYS A 109 0.33 -24.07 4.30
N ASN A 110 0.52 -24.10 5.62
CA ASN A 110 -0.39 -23.46 6.57
C ASN A 110 -0.42 -21.93 6.43
N ILE A 111 0.73 -21.29 6.14
CA ILE A 111 0.81 -19.84 5.88
C ILE A 111 0.06 -19.49 4.59
N PHE A 112 0.23 -20.24 3.51
CA PHE A 112 -0.51 -20.00 2.27
C PHE A 112 -2.02 -20.17 2.45
N GLU A 113 -2.44 -21.18 3.21
CA GLU A 113 -3.86 -21.39 3.52
C GLU A 113 -4.43 -20.26 4.40
N ALA A 114 -3.67 -19.80 5.39
CA ALA A 114 -4.04 -18.65 6.23
C ALA A 114 -4.11 -17.34 5.41
N LEU A 115 -3.17 -17.14 4.47
CA LEU A 115 -3.19 -16.00 3.54
C LEU A 115 -4.38 -16.09 2.58
N ASP A 116 -4.71 -17.28 2.09
CA ASP A 116 -5.84 -17.50 1.19
C ASP A 116 -7.18 -17.24 1.86
N ARG A 117 -7.31 -17.48 3.16
CA ARG A 117 -8.49 -17.10 3.94
C ARG A 117 -8.46 -15.62 4.33
N GLY A 118 -7.30 -15.13 4.78
CA GLY A 118 -7.10 -13.75 5.24
C GLY A 118 -7.12 -12.69 4.15
N LYS A 119 -7.09 -13.05 2.86
CA LYS A 119 -7.11 -12.08 1.75
C LYS A 119 -8.48 -11.44 1.49
N GLU A 120 -9.57 -12.06 1.97
CA GLU A 120 -10.93 -11.64 1.61
C GLU A 120 -11.35 -10.28 2.20
N PRO A 121 -11.01 -9.91 3.45
CA PRO A 121 -11.24 -8.57 3.97
C PRO A 121 -10.44 -7.49 3.21
N LEU A 122 -9.19 -7.81 2.84
CA LEU A 122 -8.36 -6.92 2.03
C LEU A 122 -8.96 -6.74 0.63
N ARG A 123 -9.44 -7.82 0.00
CA ARG A 123 -10.16 -7.77 -1.29
C ARG A 123 -11.35 -6.83 -1.23
N ARG A 124 -12.18 -6.95 -0.19
CA ARG A 124 -13.34 -6.08 0.05
C ARG A 124 -12.92 -4.62 0.22
N PHE A 125 -11.85 -4.37 0.97
CA PHE A 125 -11.31 -3.03 1.12
C PHE A 125 -10.86 -2.42 -0.23
N LEU A 126 -10.07 -3.17 -1.01
CA LEU A 126 -9.59 -2.73 -2.32
C LEU A 126 -10.77 -2.47 -3.29
N ALA A 127 -11.77 -3.34 -3.30
CA ALA A 127 -12.96 -3.19 -4.14
C ALA A 127 -13.86 -2.02 -3.74
N LYS A 128 -13.96 -1.71 -2.43
CA LYS A 128 -14.71 -0.55 -1.92
C LYS A 128 -14.10 0.77 -2.39
N HIS A 129 -12.77 0.84 -2.47
CA HIS A 129 -12.02 2.07 -2.76
C HIS A 129 -11.38 2.09 -4.17
N ALA A 130 -11.73 1.14 -5.03
CA ALA A 130 -11.38 1.15 -6.44
C ALA A 130 -12.57 1.65 -7.25
N HIS A 131 -12.37 2.69 -8.05
CA HIS A 131 -13.40 3.25 -8.90
C HIS A 131 -13.93 2.17 -9.86
N PRO A 132 -15.26 2.10 -10.09
CA PRO A 132 -15.83 1.13 -11.02
C PRO A 132 -15.23 1.21 -12.43
N GLN A 133 -14.96 2.43 -12.90
CA GLN A 133 -14.38 2.68 -14.23
C GLN A 133 -12.96 2.11 -14.34
N ASP A 134 -12.12 2.32 -13.32
CA ASP A 134 -10.74 1.80 -13.30
C ASP A 134 -10.74 0.28 -13.26
N ARG A 135 -11.66 -0.34 -12.50
CA ARG A 135 -11.82 -1.81 -12.48
C ARG A 135 -12.19 -2.36 -13.85
N VAL A 136 -13.14 -1.71 -14.55
CA VAL A 136 -13.54 -2.12 -15.91
C VAL A 136 -12.39 -1.95 -16.90
N LEU A 137 -11.62 -0.86 -16.80
CA LEU A 137 -10.45 -0.63 -17.63
C LEU A 137 -9.44 -1.77 -17.49
N PHE A 138 -9.02 -2.10 -16.26
CA PHE A 138 -8.03 -3.15 -16.03
C PHE A 138 -8.56 -4.55 -16.35
N MET A 139 -9.86 -4.79 -16.19
CA MET A 139 -10.50 -6.03 -16.63
C MET A 139 -10.40 -6.20 -18.16
N ASN A 140 -10.69 -5.13 -18.91
CA ASN A 140 -10.58 -5.13 -20.37
C ASN A 140 -9.13 -5.28 -20.84
N LEU A 141 -8.18 -4.61 -20.17
CA LEU A 141 -6.76 -4.74 -20.47
C LEU A 141 -6.24 -6.15 -20.19
N GLY A 142 -6.63 -6.75 -19.05
CA GLY A 142 -6.30 -8.13 -18.72
C GLY A 142 -6.80 -9.11 -19.78
N ALA A 143 -8.07 -8.99 -20.19
CA ALA A 143 -8.65 -9.84 -21.24
C ALA A 143 -7.91 -9.71 -22.59
N ARG A 144 -7.46 -8.50 -22.96
CA ARG A 144 -6.66 -8.29 -24.18
C ARG A 144 -5.27 -8.89 -24.12
N LEU A 145 -4.60 -8.80 -22.96
CA LEU A 145 -3.28 -9.41 -22.76
C LEU A 145 -3.36 -10.94 -22.83
N GLU A 146 -4.44 -11.53 -22.31
CA GLU A 146 -4.68 -12.96 -22.45
C GLU A 146 -5.01 -13.38 -23.89
N GLN A 147 -5.80 -12.57 -24.61
CA GLN A 147 -6.15 -12.84 -26.03
C GLN A 147 -4.94 -12.68 -26.96
N GLY A 148 -4.07 -11.70 -26.73
CA GLY A 148 -2.81 -11.55 -27.48
C GLY A 148 -1.85 -12.72 -27.31
N ASN A 149 -1.97 -13.47 -26.21
CA ASN A 149 -1.24 -14.71 -25.95
C ASN A 149 -1.97 -15.97 -26.46
N LYS A 150 -3.23 -15.88 -26.88
CA LYS A 150 -4.05 -16.99 -27.37
C LYS A 150 -4.16 -17.00 -28.90
N SER A 151 -3.02 -17.02 -29.59
CA SER A 151 -2.93 -17.64 -30.92
C SER A 151 -2.79 -19.16 -30.76
N SER A 152 -3.85 -19.85 -30.30
CA SER A 152 -4.13 -21.28 -30.51
C SER A 152 -5.36 -21.71 -29.71
N THR A 153 -6.45 -21.97 -30.43
CA THR A 153 -7.51 -22.96 -30.14
C THR A 153 -8.02 -23.12 -28.71
N SER A 154 -9.14 -22.45 -28.39
CA SER A 154 -10.36 -23.05 -27.80
C SER A 154 -11.47 -21.99 -27.59
N PRO A 155 -12.76 -22.34 -27.61
CA PRO A 155 -13.88 -21.39 -27.65
C PRO A 155 -14.06 -20.62 -26.32
N PRO A 156 -14.70 -19.43 -26.34
CA PRO A 156 -14.87 -18.60 -25.15
C PRO A 156 -16.02 -19.14 -24.30
N ALA A 157 -15.73 -20.06 -23.39
CA ALA A 157 -16.61 -20.35 -22.27
C ALA A 157 -16.11 -19.60 -21.04
N ASN A 158 -16.99 -18.79 -20.49
CA ASN A 158 -16.90 -18.05 -19.22
C ASN A 158 -16.12 -16.74 -19.23
N VAL A 159 -16.89 -15.66 -19.08
CA VAL A 159 -16.52 -14.48 -18.28
C VAL A 159 -15.76 -14.96 -17.03
N PRO A 160 -14.52 -14.52 -16.76
CA PRO A 160 -13.79 -14.97 -15.58
C PRO A 160 -14.56 -14.62 -14.31
N GLY A 161 -15.06 -15.66 -13.63
CA GLY A 161 -15.61 -15.56 -12.28
C GLY A 161 -14.53 -15.21 -11.25
N PRO A 162 -14.94 -14.83 -10.02
CA PRO A 162 -14.14 -14.11 -9.01
C PRO A 162 -13.09 -14.98 -8.28
N GLY A 163 -12.26 -15.75 -9.00
CA GLY A 163 -11.40 -16.77 -8.38
C GLY A 163 -9.91 -16.42 -8.20
N LYS A 164 -9.24 -15.91 -9.25
CA LYS A 164 -7.77 -15.68 -9.22
C LYS A 164 -7.33 -14.40 -9.96
N ASP A 165 -7.97 -14.08 -11.08
CA ASP A 165 -7.60 -12.90 -11.88
C ASP A 165 -8.08 -11.58 -11.26
N TYR A 166 -8.93 -11.68 -10.23
CA TYR A 166 -9.52 -10.50 -9.61
C TYR A 166 -8.48 -9.63 -8.92
N PHE A 167 -7.47 -10.18 -8.22
CA PHE A 167 -6.43 -9.36 -7.58
C PHE A 167 -5.47 -8.73 -8.61
N GLN A 168 -5.15 -9.43 -9.69
CA GLN A 168 -4.29 -8.91 -10.76
C GLN A 168 -4.93 -7.70 -11.46
N VAL A 169 -6.26 -7.66 -11.54
CA VAL A 169 -7.02 -6.50 -12.04
C VAL A 169 -7.27 -5.46 -10.94
N LEU A 170 -7.61 -5.91 -9.73
CA LEU A 170 -8.07 -5.04 -8.65
C LEU A 170 -6.95 -4.21 -8.03
N ILE A 171 -5.75 -4.77 -7.87
CA ILE A 171 -4.60 -4.05 -7.30
C ILE A 171 -4.24 -2.82 -8.15
N PRO A 172 -3.97 -2.93 -9.47
CA PRO A 172 -3.65 -1.75 -10.28
C PRO A 172 -4.84 -0.79 -10.40
N ALA A 173 -6.08 -1.29 -10.46
CA ALA A 173 -7.27 -0.45 -10.43
C ALA A 173 -7.36 0.36 -9.12
N PHE A 174 -7.13 -0.27 -7.97
CA PHE A 174 -7.12 0.42 -6.68
C PHE A 174 -6.02 1.48 -6.63
N VAL A 175 -4.77 1.13 -6.95
CA VAL A 175 -3.64 2.08 -6.86
C VAL A 175 -3.88 3.31 -7.77
N THR A 176 -4.38 3.09 -8.99
CA THR A 176 -4.70 4.19 -9.92
C THR A 176 -5.85 5.05 -9.42
N SER A 177 -6.92 4.45 -8.88
CA SER A 177 -8.01 5.19 -8.24
C SER A 177 -7.52 6.03 -7.05
N GLN A 178 -6.69 5.45 -6.18
CA GLN A 178 -6.17 6.15 -5.01
C GLN A 178 -5.24 7.31 -5.39
N LEU A 179 -4.44 7.16 -6.43
CA LEU A 179 -3.64 8.25 -6.99
C LEU A 179 -4.53 9.36 -7.54
N LYS A 180 -5.56 9.02 -8.32
CA LYS A 180 -6.49 10.00 -8.88
C LYS A 180 -7.17 10.81 -7.77
N GLU A 181 -7.74 10.15 -6.77
CA GLU A 181 -8.33 10.81 -5.59
C GLU A 181 -7.31 11.68 -4.85
N ALA A 182 -6.05 11.23 -4.74
CA ALA A 182 -5.00 12.00 -4.10
C ALA A 182 -4.68 13.30 -4.85
N PHE A 183 -4.63 13.25 -6.18
CA PHE A 183 -4.40 14.42 -7.01
C PHE A 183 -5.60 15.37 -6.99
N GLU A 184 -6.84 14.85 -6.99
CA GLU A 184 -8.04 15.66 -6.84
C GLU A 184 -8.07 16.39 -5.49
N ALA A 185 -7.84 15.68 -4.39
CA ALA A 185 -7.74 16.28 -3.06
C ALA A 185 -6.58 17.28 -2.97
N GLY A 186 -5.42 16.91 -3.53
CA GLY A 186 -4.24 17.77 -3.61
C GLY A 186 -4.51 19.07 -4.37
N PHE A 187 -5.22 19.00 -5.49
CA PHE A 187 -5.62 20.17 -6.26
C PHE A 187 -6.53 21.11 -5.46
N LEU A 188 -7.55 20.55 -4.78
CA LEU A 188 -8.44 21.33 -3.92
C LEU A 188 -7.70 22.03 -2.78
N ILE A 189 -6.72 21.36 -2.17
CA ILE A 189 -5.83 21.96 -1.16
C ILE A 189 -4.99 23.08 -1.76
N PHE A 190 -4.57 22.95 -3.02
CA PHE A 190 -3.68 23.90 -3.70
C PHE A 190 -4.39 25.23 -4.04
N LEU A 191 -5.70 25.20 -4.30
CA LEU A 191 -6.51 26.36 -4.72
C LEU A 191 -6.34 27.62 -3.84
N PRO A 192 -6.56 27.58 -2.50
CA PRO A 192 -6.42 28.78 -1.68
C PRO A 192 -5.01 29.37 -1.72
N PHE A 193 -3.98 28.53 -1.84
CA PHE A 193 -2.59 28.99 -1.89
C PHE A 193 -2.23 29.63 -3.23
N ILE A 194 -2.78 29.12 -4.35
CA ILE A 194 -2.65 29.77 -5.67
C ILE A 194 -3.25 31.17 -5.63
N VAL A 195 -4.42 31.33 -5.01
CA VAL A 195 -5.06 32.65 -4.91
C VAL A 195 -4.15 33.63 -4.19
N ILE A 196 -3.54 33.23 -3.07
CA ILE A 196 -2.58 34.07 -2.34
C ILE A 196 -1.38 34.42 -3.23
N ASP A 197 -0.80 33.45 -3.94
CA ASP A 197 0.34 33.70 -4.85
C ASP A 197 -0.03 34.70 -5.95
N MET A 198 -1.19 34.54 -6.59
CA MET A 198 -1.63 35.44 -7.65
C MET A 198 -1.91 36.85 -7.13
N VAL A 199 -2.52 36.98 -5.95
CA VAL A 199 -2.77 38.29 -5.33
C VAL A 199 -1.45 38.99 -4.99
N VAL A 200 -0.52 38.29 -4.33
CA VAL A 200 0.78 38.86 -3.94
C VAL A 200 1.61 39.23 -5.16
N ALA A 201 1.63 38.40 -6.20
CA ALA A 201 2.33 38.69 -7.45
C ALA A 201 1.81 39.98 -8.10
N ASN A 202 0.48 40.14 -8.22
CA ASN A 202 -0.12 41.34 -8.81
C ASN A 202 0.18 42.60 -7.98
N VAL A 203 0.19 42.52 -6.65
CA VAL A 203 0.53 43.64 -5.78
C VAL A 203 2.01 44.04 -5.93
N LEU A 204 2.94 43.08 -5.99
CA LEU A 204 4.36 43.36 -6.20
C LEU A 204 4.63 44.00 -7.57
N LEU A 205 3.96 43.49 -8.61
CA LEU A 205 4.05 44.06 -9.97
C LEU A 205 3.53 45.51 -9.99
N ALA A 206 2.43 45.80 -9.30
CA ALA A 206 1.89 47.15 -9.19
C ALA A 206 2.82 48.13 -8.45
N MET A 207 3.61 47.64 -7.49
CA MET A 207 4.62 48.44 -6.79
C MET A 207 5.94 48.59 -7.59
N GLY A 208 6.05 47.98 -8.77
CA GLY A 208 7.27 47.99 -9.58
C GLY A 208 8.40 47.10 -9.03
N MET A 209 8.09 46.20 -8.10
CA MET A 209 9.09 45.36 -7.42
C MET A 209 9.38 44.07 -8.20
N ASN A 210 9.98 44.20 -9.38
CA ASN A 210 10.24 43.06 -10.28
C ASN A 210 11.33 42.10 -9.78
N MET A 211 12.18 42.52 -8.84
CA MET A 211 13.33 41.72 -8.37
C MET A 211 13.01 40.78 -7.20
N LEU A 212 11.88 40.98 -6.50
CA LEU A 212 11.48 40.07 -5.42
C LEU A 212 10.61 38.95 -5.98
N SER A 213 10.92 37.72 -5.59
CA SER A 213 10.09 36.56 -5.92
C SER A 213 8.76 36.64 -5.17
N PRO A 214 7.61 36.65 -5.87
CA PRO A 214 6.30 36.65 -5.22
C PRO A 214 6.11 35.49 -4.24
N SER A 215 6.68 34.32 -4.52
CA SER A 215 6.56 33.13 -3.67
C SER A 215 7.23 33.31 -2.30
N VAL A 216 8.29 34.11 -2.21
CA VAL A 216 8.97 34.39 -0.92
C VAL A 216 8.10 35.29 -0.05
N ILE A 217 7.41 36.25 -0.66
CA ILE A 217 6.52 37.18 0.03
C ILE A 217 5.19 36.52 0.38
N SER A 218 4.68 35.60 -0.44
CA SER A 218 3.41 34.90 -0.19
C SER A 218 3.51 33.84 0.90
N LEU A 219 4.69 33.24 1.10
CA LEU A 219 4.93 32.17 2.09
C LEU A 219 4.39 32.47 3.51
N PRO A 220 4.74 33.60 4.17
CA PRO A 220 4.21 33.89 5.51
C PRO A 220 2.68 33.96 5.55
N PHE A 221 2.04 34.50 4.50
CA PHE A 221 0.58 34.57 4.41
C PHE A 221 -0.05 33.19 4.25
N LYS A 222 0.57 32.30 3.44
CA LYS A 222 0.11 30.91 3.29
C LYS A 222 0.18 30.15 4.61
N ILE A 223 1.29 30.26 5.32
CA ILE A 223 1.49 29.60 6.61
C ILE A 223 0.50 30.15 7.63
N LEU A 224 0.31 31.48 7.69
CA LEU A 224 -0.67 32.10 8.58
C LEU A 224 -2.09 31.59 8.31
N LEU A 225 -2.51 31.60 7.04
CA LEU A 225 -3.83 31.08 6.64
C LEU A 225 -4.00 29.62 7.08
N PHE A 226 -3.00 28.79 6.78
CA PHE A 226 -3.06 27.36 7.08
C PHE A 226 -3.13 27.08 8.59
N VAL A 227 -2.41 27.84 9.41
CA VAL A 227 -2.47 27.72 10.88
C VAL A 227 -3.80 28.27 11.41
N LEU A 228 -4.28 29.40 10.89
CA LEU A 228 -5.51 30.06 11.37
C LEU A 228 -6.76 29.21 11.15
N VAL A 229 -6.78 28.40 10.10
CA VAL A 229 -7.91 27.49 9.80
C VAL A 229 -7.74 26.09 10.39
N ASP A 230 -6.72 25.85 11.22
CA ASP A 230 -6.35 24.52 11.70
C ASP A 230 -6.18 23.50 10.54
N GLY A 231 -5.42 23.89 9.51
CA GLY A 231 -5.33 23.14 8.26
C GLY A 231 -4.85 21.69 8.42
N TRP A 232 -3.97 21.41 9.38
CA TRP A 232 -3.58 20.03 9.70
C TRP A 232 -4.77 19.18 10.15
N PHE A 233 -5.62 19.71 11.02
CA PHE A 233 -6.82 19.02 11.48
C PHE A 233 -7.78 18.77 10.31
N LEU A 234 -8.03 19.76 9.46
CA LEU A 234 -8.91 19.63 8.31
C LEU A 234 -8.42 18.57 7.32
N VAL A 235 -7.13 18.57 6.98
CA VAL A 235 -6.55 17.61 6.03
C VAL A 235 -6.57 16.20 6.61
N VAL A 236 -6.13 16.00 7.85
CA VAL A 236 -6.14 14.68 8.49
C VAL A 236 -7.57 14.14 8.62
N ARG A 237 -8.51 14.98 9.07
CA ARG A 237 -9.93 14.61 9.18
C ARG A 237 -10.50 14.23 7.81
N GLY A 238 -10.25 15.04 6.78
CA GLY A 238 -10.72 14.77 5.42
C GLY A 238 -10.17 13.46 4.86
N LEU A 239 -8.88 13.18 5.08
CA LEU A 239 -8.25 11.93 4.67
C LEU A 239 -8.86 10.72 5.38
N VAL A 240 -9.04 10.76 6.70
CA VAL A 240 -9.65 9.65 7.45
C VAL A 240 -11.10 9.42 7.04
N LEU A 241 -11.89 10.48 6.92
CA LEU A 241 -13.29 10.39 6.48
C LEU A 241 -13.44 9.86 5.06
N SER A 242 -12.44 10.04 4.19
CA SER A 242 -12.47 9.49 2.83
C SER A 242 -12.41 7.94 2.77
N TYR A 243 -12.12 7.28 3.89
CA TYR A 243 -12.05 5.81 4.00
C TYR A 243 -13.07 5.19 4.96
N ALA A 244 -13.73 6.02 5.77
CA ALA A 244 -14.81 5.59 6.66
C ALA A 244 -16.03 5.20 5.82
#